data_AF-A0A497II63-F1
#
_entry.id   AF-A0A497II63-F1
#
_cell.length_a   1.000
_cell.length_b   1.000
_cell.length_c   1.000
_cell.angle_alpha   90.00
_cell.angle_beta   90.00
_cell.angle_gamma   90.00
#
_symmetry.space_group_name_H-M   'P 1'
#
loop_
_entity.id
_entity.type
_entity.pdbx_description
1 polymer ?
#
loop_
_entity_poly.entity_id
_entity_poly.type
_entity_poly.pdbx_seq_one_letter_code
_entity_poly.pdbx_strand_id
1 'polypeptide(L)'
;MKPLILSVLVVGSLLLAGCISTDNFTPKEQIEYFKNLPPKPDDFDLVERDLYTGYIDLCALSEGYYLQPEFYGESWKRGEYFYTHHDYTRWAVHGHGAFPANPVFVFGDPKVGSWISDCVFYRTGWGVETYQGIRLVADPSEYFDVKITPDEFLLPPTYPVFDKGWVKKININVSIKNTPPPGKYIINVNTVSPSVESSKRWFKEVFSKNMTEEQRIMVEQCIEQGGSNCQELIDVGRRNKYVDGSNIQVGPRLTITIYVK
;
A
#
# COMPACT_ATOMS: atom_id res chain seq x y z
N MET A 1 80.99 -32.90 -8.96
CA MET A 1 80.42 -33.52 -7.75
C MET A 1 80.19 -32.44 -6.71
N LYS A 2 78.93 -32.08 -6.47
CA LYS A 2 78.47 -31.13 -5.45
C LYS A 2 77.32 -31.79 -4.68
N PRO A 3 77.19 -31.57 -3.36
CA PRO A 3 76.33 -32.38 -2.51
C PRO A 3 74.87 -31.92 -2.55
N LEU A 4 73.98 -32.90 -2.30
CA LEU A 4 72.54 -32.77 -2.10
C LEU A 4 72.20 -31.73 -1.02
N ILE A 5 71.25 -30.84 -1.32
CA ILE A 5 70.51 -30.07 -0.32
C ILE A 5 69.19 -30.81 -0.08
N LEU A 6 69.01 -31.30 1.15
CA LEU A 6 67.80 -31.95 1.63
C LEU A 6 66.86 -30.85 2.16
N SER A 7 65.84 -30.49 1.39
CA SER A 7 64.79 -29.56 1.81
C SER A 7 63.68 -30.33 2.53
N VAL A 8 63.55 -30.12 3.84
CA VAL A 8 62.44 -30.63 4.66
C VAL A 8 61.20 -29.80 4.35
N LEU A 9 60.17 -30.43 3.78
CA LEU A 9 58.86 -29.83 3.55
C LEU A 9 57.97 -30.14 4.77
N VAL A 10 57.67 -29.12 5.58
CA VAL A 10 56.70 -29.22 6.68
C VAL A 10 55.31 -28.96 6.10
N VAL A 11 54.49 -30.02 5.97
CA VAL A 11 53.09 -29.91 5.56
C VAL A 11 52.25 -29.58 6.80
N GLY A 12 52.00 -28.29 7.02
CA GLY A 12 51.04 -27.82 8.01
C GLY A 12 49.61 -28.07 7.52
N SER A 13 48.90 -29.00 8.17
CA SER A 13 47.48 -29.25 7.92
C SER A 13 46.66 -28.21 8.69
N LEU A 14 46.10 -27.23 7.98
CA LEU A 14 45.12 -26.28 8.54
C LEU A 14 43.75 -26.98 8.59
N LEU A 15 43.36 -27.47 9.78
CA LEU A 15 41.99 -27.92 10.03
C LEU A 15 41.10 -26.67 10.20
N LEU A 16 40.42 -26.27 9.13
CA LEU A 16 39.30 -25.33 9.21
C LEU A 16 38.13 -26.04 9.89
N ALA A 17 38.00 -25.83 11.20
CA ALA A 17 36.79 -26.17 11.94
C ALA A 17 35.66 -25.24 11.48
N GLY A 18 34.94 -25.64 10.44
CA GLY A 18 33.69 -24.99 10.07
C GLY A 18 32.65 -25.24 11.15
N CYS A 19 32.21 -24.18 11.83
CA CYS A 19 30.98 -24.20 12.63
C CYS A 19 29.81 -24.44 11.67
N ILE A 20 29.41 -25.70 11.50
CA ILE A 20 28.12 -26.03 10.92
C ILE A 20 27.10 -25.68 12.02
N SER A 21 26.53 -24.47 11.94
CA SER A 21 25.33 -24.14 12.70
C SER A 21 24.22 -25.05 12.20
N THR A 22 23.93 -26.13 12.94
CA THR A 22 22.69 -26.87 12.78
C THR A 22 21.60 -26.06 13.48
N ASP A 23 21.29 -24.88 12.93
CA ASP A 23 20.04 -24.22 13.26
C ASP A 23 18.93 -25.17 12.82
N ASN A 24 18.35 -25.86 13.80
CA ASN A 24 17.15 -26.65 13.62
C ASN A 24 16.11 -25.72 13.00
N PHE A 25 15.93 -25.82 11.69
CA PHE A 25 14.92 -25.10 10.94
C PHE A 25 13.58 -25.70 11.35
N THR A 26 13.06 -25.26 12.49
CA THR A 26 11.67 -25.54 12.86
C THR A 26 10.83 -25.03 11.70
N PRO A 27 10.02 -25.89 11.03
CA PRO A 27 9.15 -25.43 9.97
C PRO A 27 8.34 -24.25 10.51
N LYS A 28 8.57 -23.05 9.96
CA LYS A 28 7.79 -21.89 10.35
C LYS A 28 6.34 -22.22 10.05
N GLU A 29 5.49 -22.04 11.06
CA GLU A 29 4.05 -22.22 10.93
C GLU A 29 3.57 -21.46 9.68
N GLN A 30 2.88 -22.16 8.77
CA GLN A 30 2.46 -21.59 7.50
C GLN A 30 1.47 -20.45 7.78
N ILE A 31 1.85 -19.21 7.46
CA ILE A 31 0.99 -18.06 7.69
C ILE A 31 -0.15 -18.06 6.67
N GLU A 32 -1.39 -18.15 7.14
CA GLU A 32 -2.58 -17.95 6.30
C GLU A 32 -2.77 -16.45 6.00
N TYR A 33 -2.05 -15.93 5.00
CA TYR A 33 -2.04 -14.50 4.69
C TYR A 33 -3.38 -13.96 4.16
N PHE A 34 -4.30 -14.83 3.71
CA PHE A 34 -5.66 -14.48 3.29
C PHE A 34 -6.73 -14.60 4.37
N LYS A 35 -6.39 -15.03 5.60
CA LYS A 35 -7.37 -15.36 6.66
C LYS A 35 -8.40 -14.26 6.99
N ASN A 36 -8.04 -13.00 6.72
CA ASN A 36 -8.84 -11.82 7.03
C ASN A 36 -9.68 -11.33 5.84
N LEU A 37 -9.48 -11.89 4.64
CA LEU A 37 -10.15 -11.49 3.43
C LEU A 37 -11.53 -12.17 3.31
N PRO A 38 -12.50 -11.52 2.61
CA PRO A 38 -13.72 -12.21 2.23
C PRO A 38 -13.42 -13.43 1.34
N PRO A 39 -14.30 -14.44 1.30
CA PRO A 39 -14.13 -15.56 0.39
C PRO A 39 -14.11 -15.05 -1.06
N LYS A 40 -13.23 -15.65 -1.86
CA LYS A 40 -13.15 -15.37 -3.30
C LYS A 40 -14.45 -15.85 -3.99
N PRO A 41 -15.14 -15.00 -4.76
CA PRO A 41 -16.32 -15.40 -5.53
C PRO A 41 -16.03 -16.52 -6.53
N ASP A 42 -17.03 -17.34 -6.85
CA ASP A 42 -16.88 -18.47 -7.78
C ASP A 42 -16.63 -18.03 -9.23
N ASP A 43 -17.16 -16.85 -9.60
CA ASP A 43 -17.02 -16.21 -10.91
C ASP A 43 -15.83 -15.22 -10.98
N PHE A 44 -14.93 -15.25 -9.99
CA PHE A 44 -13.78 -14.35 -9.91
C PHE A 44 -12.96 -14.27 -11.20
N ASP A 45 -12.60 -15.41 -11.78
CA ASP A 45 -11.75 -15.45 -12.99
C ASP A 45 -12.44 -14.85 -14.22
N LEU A 46 -13.78 -14.92 -14.29
CA LEU A 46 -14.56 -14.28 -15.36
C LEU A 46 -14.55 -12.76 -15.20
N VAL A 47 -14.75 -12.28 -13.97
CA VAL A 47 -14.71 -10.86 -13.64
C VAL A 47 -13.30 -10.30 -13.85
N GLU A 48 -12.24 -11.02 -13.45
CA GLU A 48 -10.86 -10.63 -13.69
C GLU A 48 -10.56 -10.51 -15.20
N ARG A 49 -11.02 -11.48 -16.01
CA ARG A 49 -10.88 -11.40 -17.47
C ARG A 49 -11.59 -10.18 -18.04
N ASP A 50 -12.84 -9.95 -17.65
CA ASP A 50 -13.69 -8.89 -18.22
C ASP A 50 -13.18 -7.49 -17.81
N LEU A 51 -12.54 -7.37 -16.65
CA LEU A 51 -11.84 -6.17 -16.19
C LEU A 51 -10.78 -5.71 -17.21
N TYR A 52 -9.96 -6.62 -17.73
CA TYR A 52 -8.91 -6.31 -18.71
C TYR A 52 -9.46 -5.95 -20.09
N THR A 53 -10.71 -6.29 -20.38
CA THR A 53 -11.40 -5.93 -21.61
C THR A 53 -12.19 -4.61 -21.51
N GLY A 54 -12.31 -4.04 -20.30
CA GLY A 54 -13.01 -2.77 -20.07
C GLY A 54 -14.53 -2.86 -19.98
N TYR A 55 -15.09 -4.06 -19.79
CA TYR A 55 -16.55 -4.28 -19.72
C TYR A 55 -17.11 -4.27 -18.30
N ILE A 56 -16.33 -3.81 -17.31
CA ILE A 56 -16.72 -3.83 -15.90
C ILE A 56 -16.87 -2.42 -15.35
N ASP A 57 -17.99 -2.20 -14.67
CA ASP A 57 -18.18 -1.07 -13.76
C ASP A 57 -17.52 -1.38 -12.41
N LEU A 58 -16.39 -0.71 -12.13
CA LEU A 58 -15.63 -0.86 -10.89
C LEU A 58 -16.43 -0.40 -9.66
N CYS A 59 -17.37 0.54 -9.83
CA CYS A 59 -18.20 1.00 -8.74
C CYS A 59 -19.13 -0.11 -8.25
N ALA A 60 -19.61 -0.97 -9.15
CA ALA A 60 -20.54 -2.05 -8.86
C ALA A 60 -19.89 -3.30 -8.22
N LEU A 61 -18.56 -3.44 -8.29
CA LEU A 61 -17.87 -4.62 -7.75
C LEU A 61 -17.98 -4.72 -6.22
N SER A 62 -18.32 -5.91 -5.71
CA SER A 62 -18.33 -6.18 -4.27
C SER A 62 -16.93 -6.36 -3.69
N GLU A 63 -16.81 -6.20 -2.37
CA GLU A 63 -15.55 -6.40 -1.63
C GLU A 63 -14.88 -7.75 -1.88
N GLY A 64 -15.68 -8.81 -2.10
CA GLY A 64 -15.19 -10.15 -2.43
C GLY A 64 -14.22 -10.21 -3.62
N TYR A 65 -14.31 -9.26 -4.57
CA TYR A 65 -13.43 -9.18 -5.73
C TYR A 65 -12.20 -8.33 -5.44
N TYR A 66 -12.39 -7.02 -5.22
CA TYR A 66 -11.28 -6.10 -5.17
C TYR A 66 -10.42 -6.23 -3.91
N LEU A 67 -10.86 -6.96 -2.88
CA LEU A 67 -10.00 -7.30 -1.74
C LEU A 67 -9.11 -8.51 -1.97
N GLN A 68 -9.29 -9.28 -3.06
CA GLN A 68 -8.37 -10.37 -3.42
C GLN A 68 -7.12 -9.78 -4.07
N PRO A 69 -5.91 -10.07 -3.57
CA PRO A 69 -4.68 -9.60 -4.19
C PRO A 69 -4.53 -10.04 -5.66
N GLU A 70 -5.07 -11.21 -6.00
CA GLU A 70 -5.17 -11.74 -7.36
C GLU A 70 -5.79 -10.74 -8.35
N PHE A 71 -6.74 -9.91 -7.91
CA PHE A 71 -7.42 -8.91 -8.74
C PHE A 71 -6.46 -7.90 -9.37
N TYR A 72 -5.25 -7.76 -8.82
CA TYR A 72 -4.22 -6.83 -9.27
C TYR A 72 -3.13 -7.48 -10.15
N GLY A 73 -3.44 -8.63 -10.74
CA GLY A 73 -2.69 -9.27 -11.83
C GLY A 73 -1.23 -9.57 -11.49
N GLU A 74 -0.32 -9.26 -12.42
CA GLU A 74 1.12 -9.61 -12.30
C GLU A 74 1.81 -9.04 -11.06
N SER A 75 1.28 -7.96 -10.48
CA SER A 75 1.83 -7.42 -9.24
C SER A 75 1.71 -8.42 -8.09
N TRP A 76 0.67 -9.26 -8.09
CA TRP A 76 0.44 -10.26 -7.08
C TRP A 76 1.33 -11.50 -7.23
N LYS A 77 1.66 -11.95 -8.45
CA LYS A 77 2.58 -13.11 -8.65
C LYS A 77 3.91 -12.94 -7.89
N ARG A 78 4.41 -11.71 -7.80
CA ARG A 78 5.60 -11.37 -7.00
C ARG A 78 5.33 -11.39 -5.49
N GLY A 79 4.16 -10.92 -5.07
CA GLY A 79 3.71 -10.97 -3.68
C GLY A 79 3.49 -12.40 -3.19
N GLU A 80 2.87 -13.26 -4.01
CA GLU A 80 2.67 -14.67 -3.70
C GLU A 80 3.99 -15.38 -3.38
N TYR A 81 5.03 -15.14 -4.18
CA TYR A 81 6.37 -15.68 -3.90
C TYR A 81 6.89 -15.20 -2.52
N PHE A 82 6.73 -13.91 -2.21
CA PHE A 82 7.14 -13.35 -0.92
C PHE A 82 6.47 -14.06 0.27
N TYR A 83 5.15 -14.31 0.22
CA TYR A 83 4.44 -15.00 1.32
C TYR A 83 4.70 -16.51 1.37
N THR A 84 4.81 -17.17 0.22
CA THR A 84 4.99 -18.65 0.15
C THR A 84 6.42 -19.09 0.48
N HIS A 85 7.44 -18.30 0.13
CA HIS A 85 8.85 -18.64 0.37
C HIS A 85 9.41 -18.00 1.64
N HIS A 86 8.56 -17.32 2.43
CA HIS A 86 8.86 -16.82 3.78
C HIS A 86 10.16 -16.01 3.88
N ASP A 87 10.54 -15.24 2.83
CA ASP A 87 11.66 -14.30 2.88
C ASP A 87 11.23 -13.02 3.61
N TYR A 88 11.00 -13.18 4.91
CA TYR A 88 10.70 -12.12 5.84
C TYR A 88 11.93 -11.29 6.18
N THR A 89 13.01 -11.33 5.42
CA THR A 89 14.06 -10.30 5.51
C THR A 89 13.74 -9.10 4.60
N ARG A 90 12.71 -9.22 3.76
CA ARG A 90 12.38 -8.27 2.70
C ARG A 90 10.92 -7.83 2.74
N TRP A 91 10.49 -7.21 3.83
CA TRP A 91 9.20 -6.51 3.85
C TRP A 91 9.40 -5.02 3.54
N ALA A 92 8.37 -4.38 2.99
CA ALA A 92 8.38 -2.95 2.78
C ALA A 92 7.83 -2.26 4.03
N VAL A 93 8.51 -1.20 4.48
CA VAL A 93 7.94 -0.35 5.53
C VAL A 93 6.68 0.34 5.03
N HIS A 94 6.59 0.62 3.72
CA HIS A 94 5.53 1.45 3.14
C HIS A 94 5.31 1.10 1.66
N GLY A 95 4.14 1.47 1.13
CA GLY A 95 3.80 1.25 -0.26
C GLY A 95 2.30 1.28 -0.49
N HIS A 96 1.86 2.12 -1.42
CA HIS A 96 0.47 2.22 -1.85
C HIS A 96 0.37 2.62 -3.33
N GLY A 97 -0.83 2.47 -3.89
CA GLY A 97 -1.12 2.86 -5.27
C GLY A 97 -2.59 2.69 -5.62
N ALA A 98 -2.97 3.18 -6.80
CA ALA A 98 -4.33 3.10 -7.33
C ALA A 98 -4.46 2.08 -8.46
N PHE A 99 -5.66 1.51 -8.61
CA PHE A 99 -6.04 0.66 -9.71
C PHE A 99 -7.49 0.96 -10.15
N PRO A 100 -7.76 1.27 -11.43
CA PRO A 100 -6.76 1.69 -12.41
C PRO A 100 -6.06 2.96 -11.94
N ALA A 101 -4.79 3.11 -12.31
CA ALA A 101 -4.05 4.34 -12.01
C ALA A 101 -4.38 5.47 -12.99
N ASN A 102 -4.99 5.16 -14.13
CA ASN A 102 -5.25 6.13 -15.20
C ASN A 102 -6.71 6.07 -15.69
N PRO A 103 -7.73 6.33 -14.85
CA PRO A 103 -9.12 6.35 -15.29
C PRO A 103 -9.34 7.36 -16.42
N VAL A 104 -10.23 7.01 -17.37
CA VAL A 104 -10.49 7.77 -18.59
C VAL A 104 -11.95 8.23 -18.63
N PHE A 105 -12.16 9.53 -18.76
CA PHE A 105 -13.46 10.18 -18.86
C PHE A 105 -13.65 10.76 -20.26
N VAL A 106 -14.84 10.61 -20.85
CA VAL A 106 -15.13 11.09 -22.21
C VAL A 106 -16.40 11.93 -22.22
N PHE A 107 -16.26 13.23 -22.47
CA PHE A 107 -17.37 14.15 -22.67
C PHE A 107 -17.67 14.30 -24.16
N GLY A 108 -18.81 13.75 -24.60
CA GLY A 108 -19.26 13.85 -25.99
C GLY A 108 -19.99 15.15 -26.34
N ASP A 109 -20.57 15.83 -25.34
CA ASP A 109 -21.27 17.11 -25.48
C ASP A 109 -20.93 17.96 -24.24
N PRO A 110 -19.80 18.68 -24.26
CA PRO A 110 -19.28 19.36 -23.08
C PRO A 110 -20.12 20.58 -22.72
N LYS A 111 -20.97 20.45 -21.71
CA LYS A 111 -21.76 21.55 -21.14
C LYS A 111 -21.32 21.86 -19.73
N VAL A 112 -21.24 23.15 -19.39
CA VAL A 112 -21.01 23.58 -18.00
C VAL A 112 -22.04 22.92 -17.07
N GLY A 113 -21.57 22.35 -15.98
CA GLY A 113 -22.37 21.59 -15.01
C GLY A 113 -22.58 20.11 -15.37
N SER A 114 -22.22 19.66 -16.56
CA SER A 114 -22.18 18.22 -16.86
C SER A 114 -21.08 17.53 -16.07
N TRP A 115 -21.30 16.28 -15.70
CA TRP A 115 -20.38 15.51 -14.88
C TRP A 115 -20.39 14.03 -15.25
N ILE A 116 -19.28 13.35 -14.97
CA ILE A 116 -19.12 11.91 -15.08
C ILE A 116 -18.44 11.42 -13.79
N SER A 117 -18.80 10.23 -13.33
CA SER A 117 -18.22 9.62 -12.13
C SER A 117 -17.75 8.20 -12.45
N ASP A 118 -16.64 7.80 -11.83
CA ASP A 118 -16.08 6.46 -11.92
C ASP A 118 -15.37 6.10 -10.60
N CYS A 119 -15.06 4.82 -10.39
CA CYS A 119 -14.40 4.34 -9.19
C CYS A 119 -12.99 3.82 -9.44
N VAL A 120 -12.12 4.05 -8.48
CA VAL A 120 -10.78 3.44 -8.41
C VAL A 120 -10.59 2.72 -7.07
N PHE A 121 -9.73 1.72 -7.06
CA PHE A 121 -9.31 1.00 -5.87
C PHE A 121 -7.92 1.48 -5.45
N TYR A 122 -7.86 2.18 -4.33
CA TYR A 122 -6.61 2.66 -3.75
C TYR A 122 -6.18 1.71 -2.64
N ARG A 123 -4.96 1.19 -2.70
CA ARG A 123 -4.56 0.03 -1.89
C ARG A 123 -3.16 0.14 -1.33
N THR A 124 -2.95 -0.57 -0.24
CA THR A 124 -1.61 -0.93 0.26
C THR A 124 -0.95 -1.91 -0.72
N GLY A 125 0.37 -1.79 -0.93
CA GLY A 125 1.16 -2.83 -1.59
C GLY A 125 1.17 -4.13 -0.76
N TRP A 126 1.54 -5.26 -1.37
CA TRP A 126 1.80 -6.50 -0.62
C TRP A 126 3.07 -6.36 0.22
N GLY A 127 3.17 -7.09 1.33
CA GLY A 127 4.36 -7.09 2.19
C GLY A 127 4.58 -5.77 2.95
N VAL A 128 3.57 -4.91 3.08
CA VAL A 128 3.68 -3.63 3.78
C VAL A 128 3.25 -3.79 5.23
N GLU A 129 4.10 -3.40 6.17
CA GLU A 129 3.84 -3.58 7.60
C GLU A 129 3.12 -2.40 8.28
N THR A 130 3.03 -1.24 7.62
CA THR A 130 2.48 -0.02 8.22
C THR A 130 1.06 0.30 7.74
N TYR A 131 0.28 0.86 8.65
CA TYR A 131 -0.85 1.72 8.39
C TYR A 131 -0.38 3.03 7.73
N GLN A 132 -1.06 3.44 6.67
CA GLN A 132 -0.68 4.62 5.89
C GLN A 132 -1.86 5.59 5.82
N GLY A 133 -1.69 6.77 6.39
CA GLY A 133 -2.64 7.87 6.25
C GLY A 133 -2.50 8.50 4.87
N ILE A 134 -3.59 8.53 4.10
CA ILE A 134 -3.60 9.01 2.71
C ILE A 134 -4.58 10.18 2.59
N ARG A 135 -4.14 11.24 1.90
CA ARG A 135 -5.03 12.26 1.35
C ARG A 135 -4.71 12.51 -0.12
N LEU A 136 -5.75 12.55 -0.95
CA LEU A 136 -5.65 12.71 -2.39
C LEU A 136 -6.16 14.10 -2.80
N VAL A 137 -5.37 14.80 -3.60
CA VAL A 137 -5.71 16.14 -4.12
C VAL A 137 -5.42 16.18 -5.61
N ALA A 138 -6.45 16.48 -6.41
CA ALA A 138 -6.30 16.71 -7.84
C ALA A 138 -5.63 18.06 -8.12
N ASP A 139 -4.80 18.12 -9.15
CA ASP A 139 -4.25 19.38 -9.65
C ASP A 139 -5.38 20.33 -10.06
N PRO A 140 -5.24 21.65 -9.81
CA PRO A 140 -6.22 22.61 -10.26
C PRO A 140 -6.29 22.62 -11.80
N SER A 141 -7.51 22.64 -12.34
CA SER A 141 -7.77 22.74 -13.77
C SER A 141 -8.55 24.02 -14.08
N GLU A 142 -8.45 24.59 -15.28
CA GLU A 142 -9.29 25.72 -15.73
C GLU A 142 -10.70 25.29 -16.13
N TYR A 143 -10.88 24.06 -16.61
CA TYR A 143 -12.14 23.59 -17.22
C TYR A 143 -12.89 22.57 -16.39
N PHE A 144 -12.18 21.86 -15.51
CA PHE A 144 -12.76 20.78 -14.73
C PHE A 144 -12.68 21.06 -13.23
N ASP A 145 -13.70 20.59 -12.52
CA ASP A 145 -13.67 20.40 -11.08
C ASP A 145 -13.65 18.89 -10.80
N VAL A 146 -12.71 18.45 -9.96
CA VAL A 146 -12.49 17.03 -9.66
C VAL A 146 -12.70 16.81 -8.17
N LYS A 147 -13.76 16.07 -7.85
CA LYS A 147 -14.09 15.68 -6.49
C LYS A 147 -13.76 14.21 -6.27
N ILE A 148 -12.94 13.94 -5.26
CA ILE A 148 -12.53 12.59 -4.85
C ILE A 148 -13.26 12.26 -3.54
N THR A 149 -13.83 11.06 -3.41
CA THR A 149 -14.56 10.67 -2.19
C THR A 149 -14.37 9.18 -1.86
N PRO A 150 -13.85 8.83 -0.68
CA PRO A 150 -13.21 9.73 0.28
C PRO A 150 -11.91 10.30 -0.32
N ASP A 151 -11.62 11.57 -0.05
CA ASP A 151 -10.32 12.19 -0.38
C ASP A 151 -9.28 11.92 0.70
N GLU A 152 -9.69 11.48 1.89
CA GLU A 152 -8.82 11.20 3.02
C GLU A 152 -9.21 9.86 3.71
N PHE A 153 -8.25 8.95 3.87
CA PHE A 153 -8.49 7.61 4.43
C PHE A 153 -7.23 6.95 4.99
N LEU A 154 -7.43 5.96 5.87
CA LEU A 154 -6.36 5.11 6.42
C LEU A 154 -6.31 3.79 5.65
N LEU A 155 -5.12 3.42 5.18
CA LEU A 155 -4.83 2.12 4.58
C LEU A 155 -4.15 1.20 5.61
N PRO A 156 -4.77 0.07 5.97
CA PRO A 156 -4.16 -0.97 6.81
C PRO A 156 -2.99 -1.71 6.14
N PRO A 157 -2.13 -2.38 6.93
CA PRO A 157 -1.02 -3.16 6.40
C PRO A 157 -1.47 -4.43 5.66
N THR A 158 -0.53 -5.04 4.95
CA THR A 158 -0.70 -6.35 4.30
C THR A 158 0.27 -7.40 4.81
N TYR A 159 1.22 -7.02 5.68
CA TYR A 159 2.16 -7.92 6.32
C TYR A 159 1.90 -8.04 7.83
N PRO A 160 1.92 -9.25 8.41
CA PRO A 160 2.14 -10.55 7.77
C PRO A 160 0.91 -11.13 7.06
N VAL A 161 -0.25 -10.51 7.23
CA VAL A 161 -1.53 -10.91 6.63
C VAL A 161 -2.22 -9.68 6.05
N PHE A 162 -3.10 -9.87 5.08
CA PHE A 162 -3.88 -8.78 4.51
C PHE A 162 -4.94 -8.29 5.50
N ASP A 163 -4.79 -7.09 6.06
CA ASP A 163 -5.80 -6.56 6.97
C ASP A 163 -7.09 -6.19 6.24
N LYS A 164 -8.21 -6.31 6.96
CA LYS A 164 -9.52 -5.88 6.45
C LYS A 164 -9.47 -4.41 6.07
N GLY A 165 -9.76 -4.11 4.81
CA GLY A 165 -9.76 -2.75 4.28
C GLY A 165 -8.41 -2.24 3.79
N TRP A 166 -7.43 -3.12 3.51
CA TRP A 166 -6.17 -2.82 2.81
C TRP A 166 -6.38 -2.15 1.42
N VAL A 167 -7.61 -2.19 0.91
CA VAL A 167 -8.09 -1.45 -0.26
C VAL A 167 -9.24 -0.53 0.14
N LYS A 168 -9.24 0.68 -0.40
CA LYS A 168 -10.34 1.64 -0.37
C LYS A 168 -10.88 1.86 -1.78
N LYS A 169 -12.19 1.66 -1.94
CA LYS A 169 -12.92 2.11 -3.13
C LYS A 169 -13.11 3.62 -3.02
N ILE A 170 -12.70 4.35 -4.06
CA ILE A 170 -12.76 5.80 -4.15
C ILE A 170 -13.60 6.16 -5.36
N ASN A 171 -14.57 7.04 -5.17
CA ASN A 171 -15.32 7.66 -6.26
C ASN A 171 -14.60 8.93 -6.71
N ILE A 172 -14.38 9.05 -8.02
CA ILE A 172 -13.88 10.25 -8.69
C ILE A 172 -15.04 10.82 -9.50
N ASN A 173 -15.44 12.05 -9.20
CA ASN A 173 -16.42 12.81 -9.96
C ASN A 173 -15.71 13.97 -10.67
N VAL A 174 -15.83 14.01 -11.98
CA VAL A 174 -15.29 15.08 -12.83
C VAL A 174 -16.46 15.87 -13.39
N SER A 175 -16.49 17.18 -13.13
CA SER A 175 -17.52 18.08 -13.67
C SER A 175 -16.91 19.21 -14.48
N ILE A 176 -17.64 19.70 -15.49
CA ILE A 176 -17.23 20.82 -16.33
C ILE A 176 -17.60 22.14 -15.65
N LYS A 177 -16.61 22.95 -15.28
CA LYS A 177 -16.84 24.28 -14.71
C LYS A 177 -16.84 25.39 -15.75
N ASN A 178 -16.03 25.25 -16.80
CA ASN A 178 -15.95 26.16 -17.95
C ASN A 178 -15.88 25.31 -19.21
N THR A 179 -16.51 25.73 -20.30
CA THR A 179 -16.54 24.97 -21.57
C THR A 179 -15.11 24.74 -22.11
N PRO A 180 -14.59 23.50 -22.10
CA PRO A 180 -13.27 23.21 -22.65
C PRO A 180 -13.31 23.15 -24.18
N PRO A 181 -12.25 23.61 -24.87
CA PRO A 181 -12.01 23.21 -26.26
C PRO A 181 -11.95 21.68 -26.43
N PRO A 182 -12.24 21.14 -27.63
CA PRO A 182 -11.98 19.73 -27.92
C PRO A 182 -10.51 19.37 -27.72
N GLY A 183 -10.24 18.23 -27.08
CA GLY A 183 -8.86 17.83 -26.78
C GLY A 183 -8.71 16.78 -25.69
N LYS A 184 -7.45 16.47 -25.38
CA LYS A 184 -7.05 15.58 -24.28
C LYS A 184 -6.51 16.41 -23.12
N TYR A 185 -7.05 16.17 -21.94
CA TYR A 185 -6.62 16.78 -20.68
C TYR A 185 -6.12 15.71 -19.73
N ILE A 186 -5.09 16.03 -18.95
CA ILE A 186 -4.53 15.16 -17.93
C ILE A 186 -4.49 15.95 -16.63
N ILE A 187 -5.12 15.41 -15.58
CA ILE A 187 -5.11 15.98 -14.24
C ILE A 187 -4.39 15.00 -13.33
N ASN A 188 -3.28 15.39 -12.72
CA ASN A 188 -2.61 14.53 -11.75
C ASN A 188 -3.39 14.54 -10.44
N VAL A 189 -3.40 13.40 -9.74
CA VAL A 189 -3.87 13.30 -8.37
C VAL A 189 -2.68 13.03 -7.48
N ASN A 190 -2.37 14.00 -6.63
CA ASN A 190 -1.22 13.96 -5.73
C ASN A 190 -1.63 13.34 -4.39
N THR A 191 -0.70 12.60 -3.81
CA THR A 191 -0.82 12.20 -2.39
C THR A 191 -0.20 13.31 -1.56
N VAL A 192 -0.97 13.90 -0.65
CA VAL A 192 -0.52 14.96 0.26
C VAL A 192 -0.71 14.50 1.71
N SER A 193 -0.08 15.21 2.64
CA SER A 193 -0.26 14.92 4.06
C SER A 193 -1.75 14.97 4.43
N PRO A 194 -2.23 13.99 5.22
CA PRO A 194 -3.56 14.05 5.80
C PRO A 194 -3.76 15.31 6.66
N SER A 195 -5.01 15.68 6.90
CA SER A 195 -5.39 16.69 7.88
C SER A 195 -4.80 16.36 9.26
N VAL A 196 -4.58 17.40 10.05
CA VAL A 196 -4.06 17.24 11.41
C VAL A 196 -5.05 16.45 12.27
N GLU A 197 -6.35 16.64 12.09
CA GLU A 197 -7.38 15.88 12.81
C GLU A 197 -7.35 14.39 12.45
N SER A 198 -7.35 14.04 11.16
CA SER A 198 -7.31 12.65 10.72
C SER A 198 -6.00 11.97 11.11
N SER A 199 -4.86 12.66 10.95
CA SER A 199 -3.56 12.14 11.39
C SER A 199 -3.55 11.82 12.89
N LYS A 200 -4.03 12.73 13.74
CA LYS A 200 -4.12 12.49 15.19
C LYS A 200 -5.07 11.34 15.52
N ARG A 201 -6.21 11.26 14.84
CA ARG A 201 -7.21 10.20 15.04
C ARG A 201 -6.65 8.84 14.65
N TRP A 202 -6.07 8.70 13.47
CA TRP A 202 -5.49 7.44 13.01
C TRP A 202 -4.27 7.04 13.80
N PHE A 203 -3.43 8.01 14.19
CA PHE A 203 -2.34 7.74 15.12
C PHE A 203 -2.90 7.09 16.38
N LYS A 204 -3.90 7.68 17.05
CA LYS A 204 -4.54 7.08 18.23
C LYS A 204 -5.13 5.70 17.94
N GLU A 205 -5.83 5.53 16.81
CA GLU A 205 -6.44 4.24 16.45
C GLU A 205 -5.40 3.12 16.29
N VAL A 206 -4.35 3.38 15.50
CA VAL A 206 -3.27 2.42 15.23
C VAL A 206 -2.47 2.15 16.49
N PHE A 207 -2.23 3.20 17.28
CA PHE A 207 -1.54 3.12 18.55
C PHE A 207 -2.30 2.21 19.53
N SER A 208 -3.60 2.41 19.71
CA SER A 208 -4.43 1.58 20.60
C SER A 208 -4.54 0.11 20.17
N LYS A 209 -4.49 -0.17 18.85
CA LYS A 209 -4.57 -1.55 18.33
C LYS A 209 -3.31 -2.38 18.61
N ASN A 210 -2.16 -1.74 18.74
CA ASN A 210 -0.86 -2.40 18.79
C ASN A 210 -0.22 -2.38 20.19
N MET A 211 -0.98 -1.97 21.22
CA MET A 211 -0.47 -1.77 22.57
C MET A 211 -0.92 -2.82 23.56
N THR A 212 -0.02 -3.08 24.51
CA THR A 212 -0.39 -3.66 25.80
C THR A 212 -1.12 -2.63 26.67
N GLU A 213 -1.94 -3.10 27.60
CA GLU A 213 -2.71 -2.25 28.51
C GLU A 213 -1.84 -1.22 29.27
N GLU A 214 -0.64 -1.63 29.71
CA GLU A 214 0.31 -0.76 30.41
C GLU A 214 0.76 0.41 29.54
N GLN A 215 1.08 0.15 28.27
CA GLN A 215 1.53 1.20 27.37
C GLN A 215 0.40 2.18 27.00
N ARG A 216 -0.85 1.69 26.97
CA ARG A 216 -2.04 2.53 26.76
C ARG A 216 -2.19 3.56 27.88
N ILE A 217 -2.10 3.10 29.13
CA ILE A 217 -2.21 3.95 30.33
C ILE A 217 -1.13 5.04 30.35
N MET A 218 0.12 4.70 30.01
CA MET A 218 1.23 5.67 29.97
C MET A 218 0.98 6.81 28.97
N VAL A 219 0.28 6.52 27.87
CA VAL A 219 0.06 7.51 26.80
C VAL A 219 -1.13 8.40 27.06
N GLU A 220 -2.21 7.84 27.62
CA GLU A 220 -3.34 8.63 28.10
C GLU A 220 -2.86 9.68 29.11
N GLN A 221 -1.99 9.28 30.04
CA GLN A 221 -1.35 10.20 31.00
C GLN A 221 -0.48 11.27 30.32
N CYS A 222 0.28 10.95 29.26
CA CYS A 222 1.09 11.96 28.55
C CYS A 222 0.22 12.99 27.80
N ILE A 223 -0.89 12.53 27.19
CA ILE A 223 -1.85 13.39 26.49
C ILE A 223 -2.53 14.35 27.48
N GLU A 224 -2.93 13.86 28.65
CA GLU A 224 -3.59 14.67 29.69
C GLU A 224 -2.65 15.71 30.32
N GLN A 225 -1.36 15.38 30.46
CA GLN A 225 -0.38 16.25 31.13
C GLN A 225 0.22 17.32 30.21
N GLY A 226 -0.10 17.32 28.90
CA GLY A 226 0.35 18.35 27.95
C GLY A 226 1.88 18.50 27.84
N GLY A 227 2.64 17.46 28.19
CA GLY A 227 4.06 17.57 28.51
C GLY A 227 5.04 17.53 27.33
N SER A 228 6.12 18.32 27.44
CA SER A 228 7.28 18.40 26.54
C SER A 228 8.18 17.16 26.50
N ASN A 229 7.91 16.13 27.33
CA ASN A 229 8.65 14.86 27.37
C ASN A 229 7.97 13.71 26.59
N CYS A 230 6.90 13.96 25.81
CA CYS A 230 6.27 12.93 24.98
C CYS A 230 7.14 12.49 23.76
N GLN A 231 8.40 12.92 23.65
CA GLN A 231 9.30 12.56 22.55
C GLN A 231 9.65 11.06 22.54
N GLU A 232 9.82 10.42 23.70
CA GLU A 232 9.99 8.96 23.80
C GLU A 232 8.73 8.20 23.35
N LEU A 233 7.54 8.74 23.61
CA LEU A 233 6.28 8.15 23.15
C LEU A 233 6.03 8.40 21.66
N ILE A 234 6.55 9.50 21.10
CA ILE A 234 6.60 9.75 19.66
C ILE A 234 7.58 8.79 18.98
N ASP A 235 8.70 8.45 19.61
CA ASP A 235 9.66 7.46 19.10
C ASP A 235 9.15 6.02 19.24
N VAL A 236 8.36 5.71 20.28
CA VAL A 236 7.53 4.50 20.34
C VAL A 236 6.46 4.56 19.23
N GLY A 237 5.84 5.71 19.01
CA GLY A 237 4.95 6.04 17.89
C GLY A 237 5.53 5.75 16.51
N ARG A 238 6.82 6.05 16.30
CA ARG A 238 7.57 5.74 15.07
C ARG A 238 7.90 4.25 14.94
N ARG A 239 7.88 3.49 16.04
CA ARG A 239 7.77 2.02 16.00
C ARG A 239 6.32 1.55 15.74
N ASN A 240 5.32 2.41 15.92
CA ASN A 240 3.89 2.06 15.95
C ASN A 240 3.19 2.00 14.60
N LYS A 241 3.89 1.54 13.56
CA LYS A 241 3.26 1.10 12.32
C LYS A 241 2.38 2.14 11.61
N TYR A 242 2.31 3.42 12.00
CA TYR A 242 1.57 4.47 11.30
C TYR A 242 2.54 5.41 10.59
N VAL A 243 2.29 5.71 9.33
CA VAL A 243 3.07 6.66 8.54
C VAL A 243 2.17 7.60 7.73
N ASP A 244 2.67 8.80 7.47
CA ASP A 244 2.11 9.69 6.46
C ASP A 244 2.49 9.16 5.08
N GLY A 245 1.50 8.72 4.30
CA GLY A 245 1.72 8.11 3.00
C GLY A 245 2.11 9.09 1.89
N SER A 246 2.08 10.41 2.13
CA SER A 246 2.48 11.41 1.13
C SER A 246 3.97 11.37 0.77
N ASN A 247 4.82 10.96 1.71
CA ASN A 247 6.27 10.93 1.50
C ASN A 247 6.73 9.71 0.71
N ILE A 248 5.85 8.72 0.54
CA ILE A 248 6.20 7.43 -0.05
C ILE A 248 5.09 6.98 -0.99
N GLN A 249 5.35 7.05 -2.30
CA GLN A 249 4.50 6.43 -3.31
C GLN A 249 5.34 5.46 -4.14
N VAL A 250 5.01 4.17 -4.05
CA VAL A 250 5.74 3.09 -4.73
C VAL A 250 5.00 2.62 -5.99
N GLY A 251 3.67 2.77 -6.01
CA GLY A 251 2.83 2.48 -7.16
C GLY A 251 2.74 3.62 -8.19
N PRO A 252 2.13 3.36 -9.35
CA PRO A 252 1.84 4.41 -10.32
C PRO A 252 1.00 5.53 -9.70
N ARG A 253 1.31 6.76 -10.08
CA ARG A 253 0.53 7.93 -9.69
C ARG A 253 -0.85 7.87 -10.33
N LEU A 254 -1.88 8.20 -9.55
CA LEU A 254 -3.22 8.33 -10.07
C LEU A 254 -3.26 9.57 -10.98
N THR A 255 -3.60 9.37 -12.25
CA THR A 255 -3.80 10.45 -13.22
C THR A 255 -5.16 10.31 -13.88
N ILE A 256 -5.90 11.39 -14.01
CA ILE A 256 -7.22 11.38 -14.64
C ILE A 256 -7.04 11.86 -16.07
N THR A 257 -7.40 11.03 -17.04
CA THR A 257 -7.41 11.42 -18.45
C THR A 257 -8.83 11.80 -18.86
N ILE A 258 -9.00 12.97 -19.46
CA ILE A 258 -10.29 13.46 -19.93
C ILE A 258 -10.19 13.74 -21.43
N TYR A 259 -11.14 13.20 -22.20
CA TYR A 259 -11.31 13.50 -23.62
C TYR A 259 -12.57 14.32 -23.82
N VAL A 260 -12.43 15.44 -24.52
CA VAL A 260 -13.54 16.30 -24.95
C VAL A 260 -13.63 16.20 -26.46
N LYS A 261 -14.81 15.83 -26.96
CA LYS A 261 -15.10 15.75 -28.40
C LYS A 261 -15.66 17.07 -28.94
#